data_AF-A0A1Y3W911-F1
#
_entry.id   AF-A0A1Y3W911-F1
#
_cell.length_a   1.000
_cell.length_b   1.000
_cell.length_c   1.000
_cell.angle_alpha   90.00
_cell.angle_beta   90.00
_cell.angle_gamma   90.00
#
_symmetry.space_group_name_H-M   'P 1'
#
loop_
_entity.id
_entity.type
_entity.pdbx_description
1 polymer ?
#
loop_
_entity_poly.entity_id
_entity_poly.type
_entity_poly.pdbx_seq_one_letter_code
_entity_poly.pdbx_strand_id
1 'polypeptide(L)'
;KEYQKIGFRTEVYVPFDAILREKGTLLQVQWLDLVCGKEVQDIDFPVLNTDIYDENEKLIASDFPKTYLSAFAAEVVIVLPEDVLKERPFLAHVDLLDFPGVRNRLDKIEDDIDYKNDMPEMLRRGKVAYLFNKYVRTRRISSIMFCHHYYSPMKANLGAPINDWIEKTVGLTPKIRTKNLKILDNISPLFVIATKFYKDLSKRGTESAGKLANHWERFTKVLPEIIGSSQWFEQWQ
;
A
#
# COMPACT_ATOMS: atom_id res chain seq x y z
N LYS A 1 -27.40 -4.07 -1.95
CA LYS A 1 -28.03 -5.26 -1.32
C LYS A 1 -27.16 -5.83 -0.21
N GLU A 2 -25.89 -6.18 -0.47
CA GLU A 2 -25.01 -6.73 0.59
C GLU A 2 -24.74 -5.77 1.75
N TYR A 3 -24.44 -4.50 1.48
CA TYR A 3 -24.19 -3.51 2.54
C TYR A 3 -25.42 -3.20 3.42
N GLN A 4 -26.63 -3.50 2.92
CA GLN A 4 -27.86 -3.41 3.74
C GLN A 4 -27.89 -4.48 4.83
N LYS A 5 -27.25 -5.64 4.62
CA LYS A 5 -27.21 -6.74 5.60
C LYS A 5 -26.48 -6.34 6.89
N ILE A 6 -25.57 -5.37 6.81
CA ILE A 6 -24.86 -4.81 7.97
C ILE A 6 -25.42 -3.44 8.39
N GLY A 7 -26.62 -3.08 7.94
CA GLY A 7 -27.29 -1.84 8.33
C GLY A 7 -26.53 -0.57 7.93
N PHE A 8 -25.75 -0.61 6.84
CA PHE A 8 -24.91 0.51 6.39
C PHE A 8 -23.89 1.00 7.43
N ARG A 9 -23.46 0.13 8.35
CA ARG A 9 -22.41 0.45 9.33
C ARG A 9 -21.10 0.83 8.64
N THR A 10 -20.47 1.91 9.11
CA THR A 10 -19.18 2.40 8.62
C THR A 10 -18.00 1.60 9.17
N GLU A 11 -18.20 0.95 10.31
CA GLU A 11 -17.21 0.14 11.01
C GLU A 11 -17.84 -1.20 11.39
N VAL A 12 -17.09 -2.27 11.15
CA VAL A 12 -17.47 -3.65 11.48
C VAL A 12 -16.22 -4.44 11.83
N TYR A 13 -16.42 -5.54 12.57
CA TYR A 13 -15.34 -6.40 13.05
C TYR A 13 -15.45 -7.76 12.38
N VAL A 14 -14.31 -8.36 12.08
CA VAL A 14 -14.21 -9.70 11.48
C VAL A 14 -13.21 -10.54 12.30
N PRO A 15 -13.35 -11.87 12.32
CA PRO A 15 -12.35 -12.75 12.92
C PRO A 15 -10.98 -12.53 12.29
N PHE A 16 -9.91 -12.67 13.07
CA PHE A 16 -8.54 -12.50 12.57
C PHE A 16 -8.22 -13.46 11.40
N ASP A 17 -8.83 -14.64 11.37
CA ASP A 17 -8.74 -15.57 10.24
C ASP A 17 -9.13 -14.95 8.89
N ALA A 18 -9.99 -13.94 8.86
CA ALA A 18 -10.38 -13.24 7.64
C ALA A 18 -9.21 -12.52 6.96
N ILE A 19 -8.13 -12.21 7.68
CA ILE A 19 -6.95 -11.51 7.15
C ILE A 19 -5.79 -12.47 6.81
N LEU A 20 -5.89 -13.76 7.15
CA LEU A 20 -4.84 -14.75 6.93
C LEU A 20 -4.83 -15.27 5.48
N ARG A 21 -3.63 -15.49 4.92
CA ARG A 21 -3.48 -15.84 3.49
C ARG A 21 -4.07 -17.21 3.18
N GLU A 22 -3.75 -18.19 4.02
CA GLU A 22 -4.22 -19.58 4.00
C GLU A 22 -5.71 -19.72 4.28
N LYS A 23 -6.36 -18.64 4.73
CA LYS A 23 -7.81 -18.53 4.90
C LYS A 23 -8.45 -17.60 3.87
N GLY A 24 -7.77 -17.25 2.78
CA GLY A 24 -8.33 -16.36 1.76
C GLY A 24 -8.48 -14.94 2.30
N THR A 25 -7.34 -14.29 2.55
CA THR A 25 -7.27 -12.95 3.15
C THR A 25 -8.16 -11.93 2.44
N LEU A 26 -8.86 -11.08 3.19
CA LEU A 26 -9.65 -9.98 2.60
C LEU A 26 -8.80 -8.94 1.88
N LEU A 27 -7.49 -8.95 2.10
CA LEU A 27 -6.54 -8.01 1.51
C LEU A 27 -6.17 -8.36 0.04
N GLN A 28 -6.72 -9.44 -0.52
CA GLN A 28 -6.44 -9.84 -1.90
C GLN A 28 -7.11 -8.92 -2.92
N VAL A 29 -6.33 -8.34 -3.82
CA VAL A 29 -6.83 -7.44 -4.87
C VAL A 29 -7.69 -8.14 -5.93
N GLN A 30 -7.61 -9.47 -6.01
CA GLN A 30 -8.40 -10.31 -6.91
C GLN A 30 -9.89 -10.34 -6.54
N TRP A 31 -10.24 -9.99 -5.29
CA TRP A 31 -11.64 -9.83 -4.89
C TRP A 31 -12.41 -8.85 -5.80
N LEU A 32 -11.72 -7.84 -6.35
CA LEU A 32 -12.31 -6.86 -7.26
C LEU A 32 -12.69 -7.46 -8.63
N ASP A 33 -12.03 -8.53 -9.08
CA ASP A 33 -12.44 -9.23 -10.31
C ASP A 33 -13.83 -9.86 -10.13
N LEU A 34 -14.06 -10.48 -8.97
CA LEU A 34 -15.33 -11.11 -8.64
C LEU A 34 -16.48 -10.11 -8.49
N VAL A 35 -16.23 -8.95 -7.86
CA VAL A 35 -17.24 -7.87 -7.79
C VAL A 35 -17.67 -7.39 -9.17
N CYS A 36 -16.74 -7.38 -10.13
CA CYS A 36 -17.02 -6.97 -11.50
C CYS A 36 -17.62 -8.09 -12.37
N GLY A 37 -17.95 -9.25 -11.79
CA GLY A 37 -18.58 -10.35 -12.51
C GLY A 37 -17.63 -11.20 -13.35
N LYS A 38 -16.31 -11.13 -13.12
CA LYS A 38 -15.40 -12.16 -13.65
C LYS A 38 -15.62 -13.47 -12.90
N GLU A 39 -15.64 -14.57 -13.64
CA GLU A 39 -15.86 -15.88 -13.05
C GLU A 39 -14.69 -16.34 -12.18
N VAL A 40 -15.00 -17.15 -11.17
CA VAL A 40 -14.07 -17.65 -10.14
C VAL A 40 -13.05 -18.66 -10.72
N GLN A 41 -13.18 -19.06 -11.99
CA GLN A 41 -12.50 -20.24 -12.56
C GLN A 41 -10.96 -20.20 -12.45
N ASP A 42 -10.35 -19.03 -12.24
CA ASP A 42 -8.90 -18.86 -12.13
C ASP A 42 -8.38 -18.58 -10.70
N ILE A 43 -9.23 -18.56 -9.67
CA ILE A 43 -8.82 -18.10 -8.32
C ILE A 43 -9.29 -19.05 -7.21
N ASP A 44 -8.34 -19.84 -6.70
CA ASP A 44 -8.55 -20.66 -5.51
C ASP A 44 -8.46 -19.81 -4.24
N PHE A 45 -9.61 -19.55 -3.63
CA PHE A 45 -9.71 -18.92 -2.32
C PHE A 45 -10.15 -19.98 -1.30
N PRO A 46 -9.32 -20.32 -0.30
CA PRO A 46 -9.63 -21.40 0.62
C PRO A 46 -10.84 -21.12 1.53
N VAL A 47 -11.18 -19.83 1.75
CA VAL A 47 -12.41 -19.42 2.45
C VAL A 47 -12.93 -18.11 1.85
N LEU A 48 -14.14 -18.15 1.26
CA LEU A 48 -14.75 -17.00 0.55
C LEU A 48 -15.47 -16.02 1.46
N ASN A 49 -16.00 -16.52 2.58
CA ASN A 49 -16.92 -15.78 3.44
C ASN A 49 -16.34 -15.63 4.85
N THR A 50 -16.90 -14.69 5.61
CA THR A 50 -16.55 -14.46 7.00
C THR A 50 -17.74 -13.92 7.77
N ASP A 51 -17.75 -14.13 9.08
CA ASP A 51 -18.75 -13.54 9.95
C ASP A 51 -18.40 -12.08 10.25
N ILE A 52 -19.43 -11.27 10.49
CA ILE A 52 -19.32 -9.85 10.81
C ILE A 52 -19.91 -9.60 12.18
N TYR A 53 -19.15 -8.87 12.98
CA TYR A 53 -19.46 -8.50 14.36
C TYR A 53 -19.55 -6.97 14.49
N ASP A 54 -20.28 -6.52 15.50
CA ASP A 54 -20.25 -5.12 15.96
C ASP A 54 -19.16 -4.89 17.02
N GLU A 55 -19.08 -3.65 17.52
CA GLU A 55 -18.10 -3.21 18.51
C GLU A 55 -18.21 -3.92 19.87
N ASN A 56 -19.32 -4.63 20.13
CA ASN A 56 -19.56 -5.40 21.35
C ASN A 56 -19.43 -6.91 21.10
N GLU A 57 -18.75 -7.31 20.01
CA GLU A 57 -18.57 -8.69 19.58
C GLU A 57 -19.88 -9.43 19.30
N LYS A 58 -20.97 -8.71 19.02
CA LYS A 58 -22.24 -9.33 18.65
C LYS A 58 -22.24 -9.64 17.15
N LEU A 59 -22.57 -10.88 16.80
CA LEU A 59 -22.77 -11.30 15.42
C LEU A 59 -23.91 -10.49 14.77
N ILE A 60 -23.60 -9.76 13.69
CA ILE A 60 -24.58 -8.97 12.93
C ILE A 60 -24.85 -9.53 11.53
N ALA A 61 -23.92 -10.28 10.95
CA ALA A 61 -24.13 -11.04 9.73
C ALA A 61 -23.24 -12.28 9.72
N SER A 62 -23.79 -13.42 9.31
CA SER A 62 -23.05 -14.66 9.10
C SER A 62 -22.76 -14.88 7.62
N ASP A 63 -21.68 -15.61 7.32
CA ASP A 63 -21.34 -16.02 5.94
C ASP A 63 -21.28 -14.85 4.94
N PHE A 64 -20.74 -13.71 5.37
CA PHE A 64 -20.65 -12.51 4.55
C PHE A 64 -19.50 -12.62 3.54
N PRO A 65 -19.71 -12.32 2.24
CA PRO A 65 -18.66 -12.50 1.25
C PRO A 65 -17.53 -11.48 1.41
N LYS A 66 -16.29 -11.97 1.57
CA LYS A 66 -15.09 -11.13 1.69
C LYS A 66 -14.87 -10.24 0.49
N THR A 67 -15.36 -10.67 -0.68
CA THR A 67 -15.40 -9.93 -1.93
C THR A 67 -15.93 -8.50 -1.75
N TYR A 68 -17.02 -8.32 -1.00
CA TYR A 68 -17.63 -7.01 -0.76
C TYR A 68 -16.88 -6.21 0.30
N LEU A 69 -16.35 -6.87 1.34
CA LEU A 69 -15.49 -6.21 2.33
C LEU A 69 -14.24 -5.63 1.66
N SER A 70 -13.55 -6.43 0.85
CA SER A 70 -12.36 -5.99 0.11
C SER A 70 -12.65 -4.83 -0.85
N ALA A 71 -13.84 -4.81 -1.48
CA ALA A 71 -14.22 -3.74 -2.38
C ALA A 71 -14.57 -2.44 -1.66
N PHE A 72 -15.36 -2.50 -0.59
CA PHE A 72 -15.89 -1.31 0.07
C PHE A 72 -15.04 -0.78 1.23
N ALA A 73 -14.29 -1.64 1.93
CA ALA A 73 -13.48 -1.21 3.05
C ALA A 73 -12.40 -0.22 2.58
N ALA A 74 -12.32 0.92 3.25
CA ALA A 74 -11.24 1.87 3.04
C ALA A 74 -9.95 1.40 3.73
N GLU A 75 -10.10 0.80 4.92
CA GLU A 75 -9.01 0.41 5.80
C GLU A 75 -9.32 -0.95 6.44
N VAL A 76 -8.26 -1.69 6.77
CA VAL A 76 -8.31 -2.80 7.72
C VAL A 76 -7.40 -2.40 8.87
N VAL A 77 -7.97 -2.22 10.04
CA VAL A 77 -7.25 -1.75 11.23
C VAL A 77 -6.90 -2.96 12.10
N ILE A 78 -5.61 -3.11 12.41
CA ILE A 78 -5.11 -4.13 13.33
C ILE A 78 -4.58 -3.40 14.54
N VAL A 79 -5.27 -3.53 15.67
CA VAL A 79 -4.86 -2.89 16.93
C VAL A 79 -3.78 -3.73 17.58
N LEU A 80 -2.67 -3.09 17.95
CA LEU A 80 -1.58 -3.76 18.67
C LEU A 80 -2.03 -4.05 20.12
N PRO A 81 -1.73 -5.25 20.65
CA PRO A 81 -2.05 -5.56 22.04
C PRO A 81 -1.16 -4.76 23.02
N GLU A 82 -1.67 -4.54 24.23
CA GLU A 82 -1.05 -3.63 25.21
C GLU A 82 0.36 -4.03 25.64
N ASP A 83 0.67 -5.33 25.63
CA ASP A 83 1.99 -5.87 25.94
C ASP A 83 3.06 -5.38 24.95
N VAL A 84 2.74 -5.36 23.66
CA VAL A 84 3.61 -4.79 22.61
C VAL A 84 3.86 -3.30 22.85
N LEU A 85 2.84 -2.57 23.30
CA LEU A 85 2.96 -1.14 23.63
C LEU A 85 3.83 -0.89 24.86
N LYS A 86 3.83 -1.80 25.85
CA LYS A 86 4.71 -1.71 27.02
C LYS A 86 6.18 -1.92 26.64
N GLU A 87 6.47 -2.89 25.77
CA GLU A 87 7.84 -3.12 25.29
C GLU A 87 8.33 -2.04 24.34
N ARG A 88 7.42 -1.43 23.57
CA ARG A 88 7.73 -0.41 22.56
C ARG A 88 6.77 0.79 22.66
N PRO A 89 6.96 1.67 23.65
CA PRO A 89 6.02 2.76 23.94
C PRO A 89 5.77 3.73 22.78
N PHE A 90 6.74 3.91 21.89
CA PHE A 90 6.58 4.80 20.73
C PHE A 90 5.47 4.35 19.78
N LEU A 91 5.13 3.04 19.74
CA LEU A 91 4.06 2.52 18.90
C LEU A 91 2.67 2.99 19.34
N ALA A 92 2.51 3.48 20.58
CA ALA A 92 1.27 4.08 21.04
C ALA A 92 0.98 5.46 20.39
N HIS A 93 1.97 6.03 19.69
CA HIS A 93 1.90 7.35 19.06
C HIS A 93 2.14 7.29 17.54
N VAL A 94 2.19 6.09 16.96
CA VAL A 94 2.52 5.88 15.56
C VAL A 94 1.57 4.86 14.95
N ASP A 95 0.84 5.29 13.93
CA ASP A 95 0.10 4.39 13.04
C ASP A 95 0.96 4.00 11.84
N LEU A 96 0.98 2.71 11.51
CA LEU A 96 1.61 2.21 10.30
C LEU A 96 0.55 1.92 9.24
N LEU A 97 0.58 2.70 8.17
CA LEU A 97 -0.34 2.55 7.04
C LEU A 97 0.38 1.91 5.86
N ASP A 98 -0.17 0.81 5.35
CA ASP A 98 0.31 0.15 4.13
C ASP A 98 -0.72 0.28 3.00
N PHE A 99 -0.21 0.45 1.78
CA PHE A 99 -1.00 0.52 0.55
C PHE A 99 -0.62 -0.67 -0.34
N PRO A 100 -1.23 -1.86 -0.14
CA PRO A 100 -0.89 -3.02 -0.95
C PRO A 100 -1.30 -2.80 -2.41
N GLY A 101 -0.39 -3.15 -3.33
CA GLY A 101 -0.71 -3.17 -4.76
C GLY A 101 -0.79 -1.81 -5.43
N VAL A 102 -0.08 -0.79 -4.94
CA VAL A 102 0.08 0.49 -5.67
C VAL A 102 0.60 0.21 -7.09
N ARG A 103 -0.12 0.75 -8.07
CA ARG A 103 0.17 0.61 -9.50
C ARG A 103 -0.06 1.95 -10.18
N ASN A 104 0.57 2.14 -11.34
CA ASN A 104 0.25 3.28 -12.20
C ASN A 104 -1.23 3.28 -12.59
N ARG A 105 -1.78 4.46 -12.87
CA ARG A 105 -3.11 4.55 -13.48
C ARG A 105 -3.11 3.82 -14.82
N LEU A 106 -4.27 3.32 -15.21
CA LEU A 106 -4.45 2.74 -16.53
C LEU A 106 -4.44 3.90 -17.54
N ASP A 107 -3.54 3.84 -18.52
CA ASP A 107 -3.42 4.87 -19.56
C ASP A 107 -4.38 4.53 -20.69
N LYS A 108 -5.67 4.76 -20.44
CA LYS A 108 -6.77 4.62 -21.41
C LYS A 108 -7.59 5.90 -21.39
N ILE A 109 -7.93 6.38 -22.58
CA ILE A 109 -8.92 7.44 -22.74
C ILE A 109 -10.33 6.86 -22.56
N GLU A 110 -11.27 7.67 -22.11
CA GLU A 110 -12.61 7.23 -21.70
C GLU A 110 -13.36 6.45 -22.80
N ASP A 111 -13.18 6.88 -24.05
CA ASP A 111 -13.84 6.28 -25.22
C ASP A 111 -13.37 4.85 -25.55
N ASP A 112 -12.18 4.45 -25.07
CA ASP A 112 -11.59 3.11 -25.31
C ASP A 112 -11.83 2.14 -24.15
N ILE A 113 -12.65 2.52 -23.17
CA ILE A 113 -12.91 1.71 -21.98
C ILE A 113 -13.95 0.63 -22.28
N ASP A 114 -13.50 -0.63 -22.26
CA ASP A 114 -14.40 -1.77 -22.15
C ASP A 114 -14.72 -1.97 -20.67
N TYR A 115 -15.83 -1.39 -20.20
CA TYR A 115 -16.24 -1.46 -18.80
C TYR A 115 -16.30 -2.89 -18.24
N LYS A 116 -16.61 -3.91 -19.05
CA LYS A 116 -16.67 -5.28 -18.56
C LYS A 116 -15.27 -5.84 -18.28
N ASN A 117 -14.32 -5.55 -19.16
CA ASN A 117 -12.99 -6.13 -19.11
C ASN A 117 -11.98 -5.29 -18.31
N ASP A 118 -12.11 -3.96 -18.38
CA ASP A 118 -11.18 -2.99 -17.80
C ASP A 118 -11.53 -2.58 -16.36
N MET A 119 -12.81 -2.66 -15.97
CA MET A 119 -13.24 -2.18 -14.65
C MET A 119 -12.47 -2.81 -13.48
N PRO A 120 -12.20 -4.13 -13.42
CA PRO A 120 -11.42 -4.68 -12.31
C PRO A 120 -10.02 -4.06 -12.19
N GLU A 121 -9.37 -3.81 -13.33
CA GLU A 121 -8.05 -3.21 -13.36
C GLU A 121 -8.09 -1.73 -12.99
N MET A 122 -9.09 -1.00 -13.48
CA MET A 122 -9.35 0.38 -13.10
C MET A 122 -9.64 0.53 -11.60
N LEU A 123 -10.47 -0.34 -11.01
CA LEU A 123 -10.75 -0.33 -9.57
C LEU A 123 -9.49 -0.62 -8.75
N ARG A 124 -8.70 -1.63 -9.13
CA ARG A 124 -7.44 -1.96 -8.44
C ARG A 124 -6.47 -0.78 -8.43
N ARG A 125 -6.24 -0.17 -9.60
CA ARG A 125 -5.30 0.95 -9.76
C ARG A 125 -5.85 2.23 -9.14
N GLY A 126 -7.15 2.48 -9.29
CA GLY A 126 -7.84 3.68 -8.85
C GLY A 126 -8.05 3.73 -7.34
N LYS A 127 -8.46 2.63 -6.70
CA LYS A 127 -8.76 2.58 -5.26
C LYS A 127 -7.55 2.91 -4.41
N VAL A 128 -6.42 2.24 -4.66
CA VAL A 128 -5.19 2.45 -3.89
C VAL A 128 -4.67 3.87 -4.08
N ALA A 129 -4.63 4.35 -5.33
CA ALA A 129 -4.21 5.72 -5.63
C ALA A 129 -5.17 6.77 -5.01
N TYR A 130 -6.47 6.52 -5.00
CA TYR A 130 -7.47 7.39 -4.38
C TYR A 130 -7.25 7.47 -2.86
N LEU A 131 -7.11 6.32 -2.20
CA LEU A 131 -6.88 6.25 -0.75
C LEU A 131 -5.59 6.99 -0.40
N PHE A 132 -4.46 6.67 -1.04
CA PHE A 132 -3.19 7.36 -0.81
C PHE A 132 -3.33 8.89 -0.93
N ASN A 133 -3.90 9.38 -2.04
CA ASN A 133 -4.11 10.82 -2.25
C ASN A 133 -5.04 11.43 -1.19
N LYS A 134 -6.05 10.69 -0.72
CA LYS A 134 -6.94 11.12 0.37
C LYS A 134 -6.16 11.34 1.67
N TYR A 135 -5.28 10.42 2.07
CA TYR A 135 -4.46 10.60 3.29
C TYR A 135 -3.42 11.72 3.14
N VAL A 136 -2.78 11.83 1.97
CA VAL A 136 -1.88 12.96 1.68
C VAL A 136 -2.60 14.29 1.78
N ARG A 137 -3.76 14.44 1.12
CA ARG A 137 -4.55 15.69 1.12
C ARG A 137 -5.09 16.06 2.50
N THR A 138 -5.43 15.07 3.32
CA THR A 138 -5.89 15.27 4.70
C THR A 138 -4.76 15.40 5.71
N ARG A 139 -3.49 15.43 5.25
CA ARG A 139 -2.27 15.53 6.08
C ARG A 139 -2.16 14.45 7.14
N ARG A 140 -2.68 13.26 6.86
CA ARG A 140 -2.63 12.09 7.76
C ARG A 140 -1.36 11.25 7.61
N ILE A 141 -0.47 11.63 6.68
CA ILE A 141 0.83 10.99 6.47
C ILE A 141 1.92 11.99 6.85
N SER A 142 2.56 11.76 7.99
CA SER A 142 3.69 12.56 8.48
C SER A 142 5.02 12.13 7.88
N SER A 143 5.16 10.83 7.58
CA SER A 143 6.37 10.22 7.03
C SER A 143 6.02 9.16 5.98
N ILE A 144 6.87 9.01 4.97
CA ILE A 144 6.75 7.97 3.94
C ILE A 144 7.97 7.05 4.02
N MET A 145 7.71 5.74 4.09
CA MET A 145 8.72 4.70 4.04
C MET A 145 8.61 3.97 2.70
N PHE A 146 9.61 4.15 1.85
CA PHE A 146 9.72 3.41 0.60
C PHE A 146 10.51 2.11 0.84
N CYS A 147 9.85 0.96 0.72
CA CYS A 147 10.46 -0.35 0.92
C CYS A 147 10.84 -1.00 -0.41
N HIS A 148 12.12 -0.95 -0.78
CA HIS A 148 12.67 -1.70 -1.93
C HIS A 148 12.64 -3.20 -1.65
N HIS A 149 12.26 -3.99 -2.65
CA HIS A 149 12.29 -5.46 -2.61
C HIS A 149 13.05 -6.02 -3.82
N TYR A 150 13.95 -6.99 -3.60
CA TYR A 150 14.81 -7.58 -4.64
C TYR A 150 14.07 -8.17 -5.85
N TYR A 151 12.79 -8.53 -5.69
CA TYR A 151 11.97 -9.13 -6.75
C TYR A 151 11.03 -8.13 -7.42
N SER A 152 11.05 -6.84 -7.06
CA SER A 152 10.04 -5.91 -7.56
C SER A 152 10.21 -5.68 -9.08
N PRO A 153 9.29 -6.14 -9.97
CA PRO A 153 9.24 -5.61 -11.32
C PRO A 153 8.66 -4.20 -11.20
N MET A 154 9.53 -3.21 -11.00
CA MET A 154 9.12 -1.83 -10.80
C MET A 154 8.38 -1.29 -12.02
N LYS A 155 7.06 -1.23 -11.91
CA LYS A 155 6.17 -0.49 -12.81
C LYS A 155 5.24 0.47 -12.05
N ALA A 156 5.56 0.78 -10.79
CA ALA A 156 4.87 1.81 -10.04
C ALA A 156 5.73 3.08 -10.08
N ASN A 157 5.34 4.02 -10.93
CA ASN A 157 5.81 5.41 -10.92
C ASN A 157 5.18 6.10 -9.70
N LEU A 158 5.85 5.95 -8.54
CA LEU A 158 5.46 6.61 -7.30
C LEU A 158 5.93 8.07 -7.25
N GLY A 159 6.74 8.50 -8.23
CA GLY A 159 7.30 9.84 -8.29
C GLY A 159 6.28 10.96 -8.14
N ALA A 160 5.22 10.93 -8.96
CA ALA A 160 4.20 11.98 -8.94
C ALA A 160 3.35 11.97 -7.65
N PRO A 161 2.82 10.83 -7.16
CA PRO A 161 2.13 10.78 -5.88
C PRO A 161 2.98 11.24 -4.69
N ILE A 162 4.25 10.84 -4.63
CA ILE A 162 5.16 11.25 -3.55
C ILE A 162 5.50 12.74 -3.68
N ASN A 163 5.66 13.27 -4.90
CA ASN A 163 5.92 14.70 -5.10
C ASN A 163 4.81 15.59 -4.50
N ASP A 164 3.54 15.24 -4.71
CA ASP A 164 2.40 15.97 -4.13
C ASP A 164 2.47 16.01 -2.60
N TRP A 165 2.87 14.89 -1.97
CA TRP A 165 3.09 14.84 -0.53
C TRP A 165 4.30 15.67 -0.11
N ILE A 166 5.42 15.62 -0.83
CA ILE A 166 6.63 16.41 -0.55
C ILE A 166 6.29 17.90 -0.58
N GLU A 167 5.64 18.37 -1.64
CA GLU A 167 5.31 19.78 -1.81
C GLU A 167 4.40 20.30 -0.69
N LYS A 168 3.43 19.47 -0.26
CA LYS A 168 2.44 19.84 0.77
C LYS A 168 2.92 19.69 2.20
N THR A 169 3.82 18.74 2.47
CA THR A 169 4.23 18.35 3.82
C THR A 169 5.63 18.84 4.16
N VAL A 170 6.57 18.67 3.24
CA VAL A 170 7.98 19.00 3.45
C VAL A 170 8.29 20.42 2.95
N GLY A 171 7.83 20.76 1.74
CA GLY A 171 8.00 22.07 1.15
C GLY A 171 7.99 22.04 -0.38
N LEU A 172 7.43 23.09 -0.99
CA LEU A 172 7.32 23.21 -2.45
C LEU A 172 8.69 23.36 -3.14
N THR A 173 9.60 24.14 -2.55
CA THR A 173 10.94 24.39 -3.12
C THR A 173 12.03 23.86 -2.20
N PRO A 174 13.24 23.59 -2.70
CA PRO A 174 14.35 23.11 -1.87
C PRO A 174 14.61 24.05 -0.68
N LYS A 175 14.67 25.37 -0.93
CA LYS A 175 14.83 26.36 0.15
C LYS A 175 13.79 26.23 1.28
N ILE A 176 12.53 25.93 0.95
CA ILE A 176 11.47 25.72 1.94
C ILE A 176 11.69 24.40 2.66
N ARG A 177 12.02 23.33 1.94
CA ARG A 177 12.33 22.01 2.53
C ARG A 177 13.52 22.11 3.49
N THR A 178 14.63 22.76 3.12
CA THR A 178 15.78 22.98 4.02
C THR A 178 15.35 23.66 5.31
N LYS A 179 14.54 24.71 5.20
CA LYS A 179 14.06 25.47 6.36
C LYS A 179 13.19 24.60 7.26
N ASN A 180 12.28 23.82 6.69
CA ASN A 180 11.37 22.96 7.44
C ASN A 180 12.11 21.76 8.06
N LEU A 181 13.07 21.17 7.36
CA LEU A 181 13.91 20.10 7.90
C LEU A 181 14.72 20.57 9.11
N LYS A 182 15.21 21.81 9.13
CA LYS A 182 15.87 22.38 10.32
C LYS A 182 14.94 22.48 11.54
N ILE A 183 13.63 22.62 11.35
CA ILE A 183 12.64 22.61 12.43
C ILE A 183 12.45 21.18 12.97
N LEU A 184 12.68 20.16 12.13
CA LEU A 184 12.59 18.74 12.47
C LEU A 184 13.95 18.12 12.83
N ASP A 185 14.89 18.90 13.39
CA ASP A 185 16.24 18.46 13.73
C ASP A 185 17.01 17.80 12.57
N ASN A 186 16.73 18.23 11.34
CA ASN A 186 17.22 17.68 10.07
C ASN A 186 16.84 16.21 9.82
N ILE A 187 15.79 15.72 10.48
CA ILE A 187 15.24 14.38 10.25
C ILE A 187 14.35 14.42 9.00
N SER A 188 14.74 13.65 7.99
CA SER A 188 13.94 13.47 6.77
C SER A 188 12.66 12.68 7.09
N PRO A 189 11.47 13.16 6.70
CA PRO A 189 10.23 12.38 6.79
C PRO A 189 10.12 11.34 5.67
N LEU A 190 11.02 11.36 4.69
CA LEU A 190 11.10 10.36 3.61
C LEU A 190 12.24 9.38 3.89
N PHE A 191 11.91 8.09 3.95
CA PHE A 191 12.84 6.99 4.19
C PHE A 191 12.90 6.07 2.99
N VAL A 192 14.11 5.67 2.59
CA VAL A 192 14.36 4.61 1.62
C VAL A 192 14.91 3.40 2.35
N ILE A 193 14.18 2.29 2.32
CA ILE A 193 14.48 1.09 3.09
C ILE A 193 14.74 -0.06 2.13
N ALA A 194 15.98 -0.55 2.13
CA ALA A 194 16.39 -1.71 1.37
C ALA A 194 15.96 -3.00 2.08
N THR A 195 14.72 -3.46 1.86
CA THR A 195 14.27 -4.73 2.44
C THR A 195 14.87 -5.92 1.70
N LYS A 196 15.28 -6.95 2.45
CA LYS A 196 15.96 -8.15 1.91
C LYS A 196 17.19 -7.82 1.05
N PHE A 197 17.93 -6.75 1.38
CA PHE A 197 19.13 -6.32 0.65
C PHE A 197 20.19 -7.44 0.53
N TYR A 198 20.24 -8.39 1.48
CA TYR A 198 21.09 -9.57 1.40
C TYR A 198 20.86 -10.40 0.12
N LYS A 199 19.62 -10.43 -0.40
CA LYS A 199 19.29 -11.08 -1.68
C LYS A 199 19.79 -10.28 -2.88
N ASP A 200 19.76 -8.95 -2.80
CA ASP A 200 20.36 -8.08 -3.81
C ASP A 200 21.87 -8.28 -3.90
N LEU A 201 22.53 -8.48 -2.75
CA LEU A 201 23.96 -8.70 -2.64
C LEU A 201 24.39 -10.17 -2.79
N SER A 202 23.45 -11.11 -2.85
CA SER A 202 23.76 -12.54 -2.93
C SER A 202 24.51 -12.88 -4.20
N LYS A 203 25.57 -13.69 -4.07
CA LYS A 203 26.36 -14.20 -5.19
C LYS A 203 25.50 -15.04 -6.13
N ARG A 204 25.64 -14.83 -7.44
CA ARG A 204 24.96 -15.61 -8.47
C ARG A 204 25.99 -16.53 -9.14
N GLY A 205 25.81 -17.83 -8.98
CA GLY A 205 26.71 -18.83 -9.56
C GLY A 205 28.16 -18.66 -9.12
N THR A 206 29.09 -18.56 -10.08
CA THR A 206 30.54 -18.52 -9.86
C THR A 206 31.15 -17.12 -9.97
N GLU A 207 30.39 -16.06 -9.65
CA GLU A 207 30.88 -14.67 -9.70
C GLU A 207 32.15 -14.42 -8.88
N SER A 208 33.05 -13.60 -9.43
CA SER A 208 34.26 -13.12 -8.75
C SER A 208 33.94 -11.99 -7.77
N ALA A 209 34.85 -11.73 -6.83
CA ALA A 209 34.72 -10.64 -5.84
C ALA A 209 34.49 -9.26 -6.50
N GLY A 210 35.11 -9.00 -7.66
CA GLY A 210 34.92 -7.74 -8.40
C GLY A 210 33.49 -7.58 -8.97
N LYS A 211 32.81 -8.67 -9.34
CA LYS A 211 31.42 -8.60 -9.84
C LYS A 211 30.40 -8.39 -8.73
N LEU A 212 30.70 -8.83 -7.51
CA LEU A 212 29.88 -8.57 -6.32
C LEU A 212 29.77 -7.07 -6.00
N ALA A 213 30.80 -6.27 -6.29
CA ALA A 213 30.74 -4.83 -6.14
C ALA A 213 29.64 -4.20 -7.03
N ASN A 214 29.39 -4.75 -8.22
CA ASN A 214 28.36 -4.26 -9.14
C ASN A 214 26.93 -4.49 -8.60
N HIS A 215 26.74 -5.35 -7.59
CA HIS A 215 25.43 -5.54 -6.97
C HIS A 215 24.95 -4.27 -6.26
N TRP A 216 25.88 -3.39 -5.84
CA TRP A 216 25.55 -2.08 -5.26
C TRP A 216 24.94 -1.11 -6.27
N GLU A 217 25.26 -1.24 -7.57
CA GLU A 217 24.65 -0.40 -8.62
C GLU A 217 23.14 -0.56 -8.70
N ARG A 218 22.59 -1.65 -8.15
CA ARG A 218 21.15 -1.82 -8.08
C ARG A 218 20.50 -0.69 -7.28
N PHE A 219 21.10 -0.24 -6.19
CA PHE A 219 20.53 0.82 -5.34
C PHE A 219 20.55 2.19 -6.01
N THR A 220 21.54 2.44 -6.89
CA THR A 220 21.61 3.68 -7.66
C THR A 220 20.68 3.67 -8.89
N LYS A 221 20.27 2.50 -9.38
CA LYS A 221 19.32 2.35 -10.50
C LYS A 221 17.86 2.31 -10.06
N VAL A 222 17.59 1.59 -8.97
CA VAL A 222 16.22 1.39 -8.43
C VAL A 222 15.57 2.71 -8.04
N LEU A 223 16.31 3.59 -7.36
CA LEU A 223 15.77 4.88 -6.92
C LEU A 223 15.25 5.74 -8.09
N PRO A 224 16.04 6.04 -9.12
CA PRO A 224 15.57 6.71 -10.33
C PRO A 224 14.35 6.05 -10.98
N GLU A 225 14.30 4.71 -11.07
CA GLU A 225 13.17 3.99 -11.67
C GLU A 225 11.84 4.23 -10.92
N ILE A 226 11.88 4.38 -9.59
CA ILE A 226 10.70 4.67 -8.76
C ILE A 226 10.26 6.12 -8.89
N ILE A 227 11.24 7.02 -8.85
CA ILE A 227 11.04 8.48 -8.88
C ILE A 227 10.56 8.91 -10.27
N GLY A 228 10.90 8.15 -11.31
CA GLY A 228 10.53 8.41 -12.68
C GLY A 228 11.09 9.76 -13.14
N SER A 229 10.24 10.60 -13.74
CA SER A 229 10.61 11.92 -14.23
C SER A 229 10.66 13.01 -13.15
N SER A 230 10.46 12.67 -11.88
CA SER A 230 10.33 13.67 -10.82
C SER A 230 11.71 14.18 -10.38
N GLN A 231 11.87 15.51 -10.29
CA GLN A 231 13.15 16.14 -9.96
C GLN A 231 13.38 16.33 -8.46
N TRP A 232 12.38 16.07 -7.62
CA TRP A 232 12.43 16.37 -6.19
C TRP A 232 13.53 15.62 -5.43
N PHE A 233 13.97 14.48 -5.92
CA PHE A 233 15.02 13.67 -5.28
C PHE A 233 16.40 14.29 -5.45
N GLU A 234 16.73 14.78 -6.65
CA GLU A 234 17.98 15.51 -6.92
C GLU A 234 17.99 16.87 -6.22
N GLN A 235 16.80 17.44 -6.02
CA GLN A 235 16.57 18.70 -5.33
C GLN A 235 16.19 18.50 -3.85
N TRP A 236 16.59 17.37 -3.25
CA TRP A 236 16.35 17.07 -1.85
C TRP A 236 17.34 17.83 -0.96
N GLN A 237 17.05 19.11 -0.78
CA GLN A 237 17.73 20.03 0.13
C GLN A 237 16.67 20.88 0.80
#